data_AF-A0A6V7LV26-F1
#
_entry.id   AF-A0A6V7LV26-F1
#
_cell.length_a   1.000
_cell.length_b   1.000
_cell.length_c   1.000
_cell.angle_alpha   90.00
_cell.angle_beta   90.00
_cell.angle_gamma   90.00
#
_symmetry.space_group_name_H-M   'P 1'
#
loop_
_entity.id
_entity.type
_entity.pdbx_description
1 polymer ?
#
loop_
_entity_poly.entity_id
_entity_poly.type
_entity_poly.pdbx_seq_one_letter_code
_entity_poly.pdbx_strand_id
1 'polypeptide(L)' 'DCTEKQEYVQNECRCRCMNSDEEAKCRGNNETKLWDPEACNCLCRNVEDCNTGYYFDQNTC' A
#
# COMPACT_ATOMS: atom_id res chain seq x y z
N ASP A 1 16.34 -3.22 -8.07
CA ASP A 1 16.21 -1.76 -7.96
C ASP A 1 14.98 -1.39 -7.14
N CYS A 2 15.02 -0.26 -6.44
CA CYS A 2 13.86 0.29 -5.74
C CYS A 2 12.88 0.92 -6.73
N THR A 3 11.59 0.95 -6.37
CA THR A 3 10.58 1.67 -7.16
C THR A 3 10.68 3.18 -6.95
N GLU A 4 9.99 3.97 -7.77
CA GLU A 4 9.96 5.45 -7.64
C GLU A 4 9.38 5.94 -6.29
N LYS A 5 8.64 5.09 -5.57
CA LYS A 5 8.07 5.38 -4.25
C LYS A 5 8.97 4.93 -3.09
N GLN A 6 10.10 4.32 -3.39
CA GLN A 6 11.04 3.77 -2.43
C GLN A 6 12.37 4.51 -2.46
N GLU A 7 12.96 4.67 -1.28
CA GLU A 7 14.35 5.08 -1.13
C GLU A 7 15.22 3.87 -0.80
N TYR A 8 16.40 3.77 -1.41
CA TYR A 8 17.36 2.74 -1.05
C TYR A 8 18.10 3.14 0.22
N VAL A 9 17.85 2.42 1.30
CA VAL A 9 18.52 2.64 2.58
C VAL A 9 19.81 1.81 2.59
N GLN A 10 20.93 2.45 2.26
CA GLN A 10 22.24 1.79 2.16
C GLN A 10 22.62 1.04 3.45
N ASN A 11 22.31 1.60 4.62
CA ASN A 11 22.61 0.99 5.91
C ASN A 11 21.85 -0.33 6.17
N GLU A 12 20.69 -0.51 5.52
CA GLU A 12 19.84 -1.70 5.68
C GLU A 12 19.89 -2.62 4.45
N CYS A 13 20.66 -2.25 3.43
CA CYS A 13 20.72 -2.90 2.12
C CYS A 13 19.33 -3.23 1.55
N ARG A 14 18.35 -2.36 1.76
CA ARG A 14 16.96 -2.56 1.32
C ARG A 14 16.27 -1.27 0.90
N CYS A 15 15.22 -1.43 0.11
CA CYS A 15 14.31 -0.36 -0.26
C CYS A 15 13.32 -0.12 0.88
N ARG A 16 13.07 1.16 1.19
CA ARG A 16 12.07 1.58 2.17
C ARG A 16 11.08 2.52 1.51
N CYS A 17 9.81 2.37 1.82
CA CYS A 17 8.76 3.26 1.35
C CYS A 17 8.94 4.67 1.92
N MET A 18 8.93 5.68 1.05
CA MET A 18 9.03 7.08 1.47
C MET A 18 7.73 7.59 2.09
N ASN A 19 6.58 7.04 1.69
CA ASN A 19 5.24 7.39 2.20
C ASN A 19 4.89 6.69 3.53
N SER A 20 5.76 6.85 4.52
CA SER A 20 5.58 6.29 5.87
C SER A 20 4.32 6.79 6.60
N ASP A 21 3.82 7.98 6.29
CA ASP A 21 2.53 8.50 6.80
C ASP A 21 1.35 7.67 6.27
N GLU A 22 1.35 7.32 4.99
CA GLU A 22 0.32 6.46 4.41
C GLU A 22 0.41 5.04 4.97
N GLU A 23 1.62 4.53 5.15
CA GLU A 23 1.84 3.25 5.82
C GLU A 23 1.21 3.24 7.22
N ALA A 24 1.45 4.28 8.02
CA ALA A 24 0.90 4.39 9.37
C ALA A 24 -0.63 4.47 9.36
N LYS A 25 -1.22 5.28 8.48
CA LYS A 25 -2.67 5.38 8.31
C LYS A 25 -3.30 4.06 7.85
N CYS A 26 -2.64 3.37 6.91
CA CYS A 26 -3.07 2.06 6.43
C CYS A 26 -3.10 1.03 7.55
N ARG A 27 -2.01 0.97 8.33
CA ARG A 27 -1.90 0.08 9.50
C ARG A 27 -2.89 0.45 10.61
N GLY A 28 -3.35 1.69 10.69
CA GLY A 28 -4.44 2.10 11.57
C GLY A 28 -5.78 1.42 11.23
N ASN A 29 -6.00 1.10 9.95
CA ASN A 29 -7.18 0.41 9.44
C ASN A 29 -6.88 -1.05 9.05
N ASN A 30 -6.04 -1.74 9.82
CA ASN A 30 -5.57 -3.09 9.49
C ASN A 30 -6.68 -4.17 9.44
N GLU A 31 -7.89 -3.86 9.92
CA GLU A 31 -9.06 -4.76 9.80
C GLU A 31 -9.56 -4.88 8.36
N THR A 32 -9.56 -3.77 7.61
CA THR A 32 -10.05 -3.72 6.22
C THR A 32 -8.94 -3.47 5.21
N LYS A 33 -7.81 -2.92 5.63
CA LYS A 33 -6.68 -2.57 4.76
C LYS A 33 -5.43 -3.39 5.08
N LEU A 34 -4.55 -3.50 4.09
CA LEU A 34 -3.26 -4.15 4.15
C LEU A 34 -2.22 -3.26 3.46
N TRP A 35 -1.09 -3.07 4.11
CA TRP A 35 0.03 -2.35 3.52
C TRP A 35 0.88 -3.28 2.67
N ASP A 36 1.11 -2.90 1.42
CA ASP A 36 2.05 -3.55 0.51
C ASP A 36 3.40 -2.83 0.55
N PRO A 37 4.45 -3.41 1.15
CA PRO A 37 5.77 -2.80 1.24
C PRO A 37 6.56 -2.84 -0.08
N GLU A 38 6.18 -3.68 -1.05
CA GLU A 38 6.83 -3.74 -2.36
C GLU A 38 6.33 -2.63 -3.28
N ALA A 39 5.01 -2.41 -3.28
CA ALA A 39 4.38 -1.33 -4.04
C ALA A 39 4.30 0.01 -3.29
N CYS A 40 4.58 -0.01 -1.98
CA CYS A 40 4.41 1.13 -1.08
C CYS A 40 3.01 1.74 -1.15
N ASN A 41 1.99 0.89 -1.14
CA ASN A 41 0.60 1.30 -1.24
C ASN A 41 -0.26 0.57 -0.21
N CYS A 42 -1.35 1.22 0.16
CA CYS A 42 -2.38 0.60 0.98
C CYS A 42 -3.44 -0.04 0.09
N LEU A 43 -3.73 -1.32 0.31
CA LEU A 43 -4.70 -2.10 -0.42
C LEU A 43 -5.84 -2.52 0.50
N CYS A 44 -7.04 -2.70 -0.02
CA CYS A 44 -8.12 -3.32 0.74
C CYS A 44 -7.93 -4.84 0.78
N ARG A 45 -8.20 -5.46 1.93
CA ARG A 45 -8.09 -6.91 2.12
C ARG A 45 -9.14 -7.67 1.33
N ASN A 46 -10.35 -7.11 1.27
CA ASN A 46 -11.44 -7.65 0.48
C ASN A 46 -11.66 -6.69 -0.69
N VAL A 47 -11.37 -7.16 -1.89
CA VAL A 47 -11.67 -6.45 -3.13
C VAL A 47 -12.81 -7.22 -3.79
N GLU A 48 -13.94 -6.57 -4.04
CA GLU A 48 -15.04 -7.17 -4.77
C GLU A 48 -14.89 -6.90 -6.28
N ASP A 49 -14.89 -7.96 -7.07
CA ASP A 49 -14.94 -7.86 -8.53
C ASP A 49 -16.31 -7.34 -8.98
N CYS A 50 -16.34 -6.05 -9.33
CA CYS A 50 -17.54 -5.40 -9.83
C CYS A 50 -17.75 -5.76 -11.32
N ASN A 51 -18.72 -6.64 -11.61
CA ASN A 51 -19.04 -7.11 -12.97
C ASN A 51 -19.78 -6.08 -13.86
N THR A 52 -19.84 -4.81 -13.44
CA THR A 52 -20.66 -3.75 -14.06
C THR A 52 -19.84 -2.63 -14.70
N GLY A 53 -18.52 -2.79 -14.83
CA GLY A 53 -17.62 -1.76 -15.36
C GLY A 53 -17.28 -0.63 -14.38
N TYR A 54 -17.62 -0.83 -13.10
CA TYR A 54 -17.21 0.03 -11.99
C TYR A 54 -15.91 -0.49 -11.37
N TYR A 55 -15.13 0.42 -10.78
CA TYR A 55 -13.88 0.07 -10.09
C TYR A 55 -14.10 0.10 -8.59
N PHE A 56 -13.48 -0.86 -7.89
CA PHE A 56 -13.48 -0.89 -6.44
C PHE A 56 -12.63 0.26 -5.89
N ASP A 57 -13.21 1.09 -5.01
CA ASP A 57 -12.51 2.22 -4.42
C ASP A 57 -11.61 1.75 -3.24
N GLN A 58 -10.31 1.72 -3.50
CA GLN A 58 -9.28 1.33 -2.54
C GLN A 58 -9.16 2.32 -1.34
N ASN A 59 -9.77 3.50 -1.42
CA ASN A 59 -9.80 4.46 -0.32
C ASN A 59 -10.87 4.10 0.72
N THR A 60 -11.98 3.48 0.34
CA THR A 60 -13.11 3.21 1.25
C THR A 60 -13.26 1.76 1.73
N CYS A 61 -12.70 0.76 1.04
CA CYS A 61 -12.59 -0.67 1.47
C CYS A 61 -13.84 -1.38 2.09
#